data_AF-A0A1M3N114-F1
#
_entry.id   AF-A0A1M3N114-F1
#
_cell.length_a   1.000
_cell.length_b   1.000
_cell.length_c   1.000
_cell.angle_alpha   90.00
_cell.angle_beta   90.00
_cell.angle_gamma   90.00
#
_symmetry.space_group_name_H-M   'P 1'
#
loop_
_entity.id
_entity.type
_entity.pdbx_description
1 polymer ?
#
loop_
_entity_poly.entity_id
_entity_poly.type
_entity_poly.pdbx_seq_one_letter_code
_entity_poly.pdbx_strand_id
1 'polypeptide(L)'
;MRTGLALFVLWAASFGLSYVHLGSASLLVALAIAAVKAALVVMFFMELLHESLSMKLTLAAAGGLLAILIGLMIADAATREPPPLVPPGYPAPDVAKIPSR
;
A
#
# COMPACT_ATOMS: atom_id res chain seq x y z
N MET A 1 -27.48 3.61 12.02
CA MET A 1 -26.94 4.99 12.00
C MET A 1 -25.59 5.15 12.71
N ARG A 2 -25.34 4.51 13.86
CA ARG A 2 -24.09 4.69 14.65
C ARG A 2 -22.80 4.21 13.95
N THR A 3 -22.86 3.16 13.13
CA THR A 3 -21.69 2.56 12.45
C THR A 3 -21.21 3.35 11.23
N GLY A 4 -22.13 3.94 10.46
CA GLY A 4 -21.78 4.85 9.36
C GLY A 4 -21.03 6.08 9.84
N LEU A 5 -21.38 6.58 11.04
CA LEU A 5 -20.65 7.69 11.67
C LEU A 5 -19.22 7.29 12.05
N ALA A 6 -19.01 6.06 12.55
CA ALA A 6 -17.66 5.55 12.85
C ALA A 6 -16.77 5.48 11.59
N LEU A 7 -17.33 5.04 10.45
CA LEU A 7 -16.60 5.08 9.18
C LEU A 7 -16.31 6.50 8.72
N PHE A 8 -17.26 7.43 8.89
CA PHE A 8 -17.07 8.83 8.53
C PHE A 8 -15.98 9.49 9.38
N VAL A 9 -15.92 9.16 10.68
CA VAL A 9 -14.87 9.62 11.60
C VAL A 9 -13.51 9.04 11.20
N LEU A 10 -13.41 7.74 10.90
CA LEU A 10 -12.16 7.16 10.41
C LEU A 10 -11.71 7.75 9.06
N TRP A 11 -12.66 8.02 8.17
CA TRP A 11 -12.37 8.68 6.89
C TRP A 11 -11.85 10.10 7.12
N ALA A 12 -12.51 10.89 7.98
CA ALA A 12 -12.09 12.23 8.34
C ALA A 12 -10.73 12.24 9.07
N ALA A 13 -10.46 11.25 9.94
CA ALA A 13 -9.17 11.09 10.59
C ALA A 13 -8.07 10.74 9.59
N SER A 14 -8.33 9.85 8.64
CA SER A 14 -7.39 9.50 7.58
C SER A 14 -7.09 10.70 6.67
N PHE A 15 -8.12 11.50 6.36
CA PHE A 15 -7.98 12.73 5.58
C PHE A 15 -7.24 13.82 6.35
N GLY A 16 -7.53 14.00 7.64
CA GLY A 16 -6.84 14.96 8.51
C GLY A 16 -5.37 14.61 8.71
N LEU A 17 -5.05 13.33 8.86
CA LEU A 17 -3.67 12.87 9.00
C LEU A 17 -2.83 13.13 7.74
N SER A 18 -3.44 13.18 6.55
CA SER A 18 -2.76 13.58 5.31
C SER A 18 -2.12 14.97 5.40
N TYR A 19 -2.64 15.85 6.25
CA TYR A 19 -2.12 17.21 6.43
C TYR A 19 -1.08 17.30 7.55
N VAL A 20 -0.93 16.24 8.37
CA VAL A 20 0.05 16.19 9.45
C VAL A 20 1.30 15.47 8.97
N HIS A 21 2.44 16.15 9.00
CA HIS A 21 3.73 15.54 8.66
C HIS A 21 4.29 14.77 9.87
N LEU A 22 3.94 13.48 9.98
CA LEU A 22 4.51 12.58 11.00
C LEU A 22 5.91 12.02 10.63
N GLY A 23 6.56 12.56 9.59
CA GLY A 23 7.85 12.07 9.12
C GLY A 23 7.80 10.59 8.72
N SER A 24 8.75 9.78 9.20
CA SER A 24 8.86 8.35 8.89
C SER A 24 7.70 7.49 9.39
N ALA A 25 6.96 7.94 10.41
CA ALA A 25 5.83 7.20 10.96
C ALA A 25 4.53 7.36 10.14
N SER A 26 4.49 8.30 9.19
CA SER A 26 3.30 8.62 8.38
C SER A 26 2.74 7.39 7.64
N LEU A 27 3.62 6.59 7.04
CA LEU A 27 3.24 5.37 6.32
C LEU A 27 2.61 4.33 7.24
N LEU A 28 3.23 4.09 8.41
CA LEU A 28 2.76 3.10 9.37
C LEU A 28 1.38 3.47 9.91
N VAL A 29 1.19 4.75 10.26
CA VAL A 29 -0.10 5.25 10.78
C VAL A 29 -1.17 5.24 9.69
N ALA A 30 -0.84 5.62 8.45
CA ALA A 30 -1.77 5.54 7.33
C ALA A 30 -2.24 4.09 7.07
N LEU A 31 -1.31 3.11 7.09
CA LEU A 31 -1.66 1.70 6.97
C LEU A 31 -2.55 1.22 8.11
N ALA A 32 -2.26 1.63 9.35
CA ALA A 32 -3.05 1.24 10.51
C ALA A 32 -4.50 1.76 10.40
N ILE A 33 -4.69 3.02 10.01
CA ILE A 33 -6.02 3.60 9.79
C ILE A 33 -6.76 2.87 8.66
N ALA A 34 -6.06 2.60 7.55
CA ALA A 34 -6.62 1.87 6.42
C ALA A 34 -7.08 0.45 6.83
N ALA A 35 -6.27 -0.27 7.63
CA ALA A 35 -6.58 -1.61 8.11
C ALA A 35 -7.82 -1.63 9.03
N VAL A 36 -7.90 -0.70 9.99
CA VAL A 36 -9.06 -0.58 10.90
C VAL A 36 -10.32 -0.26 10.11
N LYS A 37 -10.24 0.64 9.13
CA LYS A 37 -11.37 0.97 8.25
C LYS A 37 -11.84 -0.26 7.46
N ALA A 38 -10.91 -1.01 6.86
CA ALA A 38 -11.24 -2.22 6.11
C ALA A 38 -11.92 -3.28 7.00
N ALA A 39 -11.42 -3.50 8.21
CA ALA A 39 -12.02 -4.43 9.16
C ALA A 39 -13.46 -4.04 9.55
N LEU A 40 -13.71 -2.75 9.78
CA LEU A 40 -15.06 -2.25 10.07
C LEU A 40 -16.01 -2.42 8.88
N VAL A 41 -15.56 -2.17 7.65
CA VAL A 41 -16.36 -2.39 6.44
C VAL A 41 -16.75 -3.86 6.30
N VAL A 42 -15.80 -4.77 6.45
CA VAL A 42 -16.06 -6.22 6.37
C VAL A 42 -17.04 -6.68 7.45
N MET A 43 -16.86 -6.23 8.69
CA MET A 43 -17.70 -6.67 9.82
C MET A 43 -19.12 -6.11 9.78
N PHE A 44 -19.31 -4.85 9.34
CA PHE A 44 -20.60 -4.16 9.44
C PHE A 44 -21.35 -3.97 8.12
N PHE A 45 -20.66 -3.83 6.99
CA PHE A 45 -21.30 -3.51 5.71
C PHE A 45 -21.43 -4.70 4.77
N MET A 46 -20.60 -5.73 4.96
CA MET A 46 -20.69 -6.95 4.16
C MET A 46 -21.49 -8.07 4.81
N GLU A 47 -22.15 -7.80 5.96
CA GLU A 47 -22.94 -8.80 6.70
C GLU A 47 -22.25 -10.17 6.81
N LEU A 48 -20.92 -10.19 6.91
CA LEU A 48 -20.10 -11.41 6.84
C LEU A 48 -20.42 -12.41 7.98
N LEU A 49 -21.09 -11.91 9.01
CA LEU A 49 -21.59 -12.68 10.15
C LEU A 49 -22.95 -13.37 9.89
N HIS A 50 -23.75 -12.92 8.92
CA HIS A 50 -25.08 -13.47 8.60
C HIS A 50 -25.20 -14.07 7.18
N GLU A 51 -24.30 -13.77 6.26
CA GLU A 51 -24.39 -14.22 4.87
C GLU A 51 -23.57 -15.49 4.52
N SER A 52 -23.95 -16.07 3.38
CA SER A 52 -23.55 -17.34 2.77
C SER A 52 -22.04 -17.59 2.63
N LEU A 53 -21.66 -18.87 2.63
CA LEU A 53 -20.26 -19.34 2.49
C LEU A 53 -19.52 -18.71 1.30
N SER A 54 -20.23 -18.42 0.21
CA SER A 54 -19.68 -17.78 -0.99
C SER A 54 -19.05 -16.41 -0.70
N MET A 55 -19.68 -15.56 0.11
CA MET A 55 -19.17 -14.22 0.43
C MET A 55 -17.84 -14.29 1.21
N LYS A 56 -17.75 -15.25 2.15
CA LYS A 56 -16.53 -15.54 2.90
C LYS A 56 -15.42 -16.06 1.99
N LEU A 57 -15.75 -16.94 1.04
CA LEU A 57 -14.79 -17.47 0.08
C LEU A 57 -14.26 -16.37 -0.86
N THR A 58 -15.14 -15.49 -1.36
CA THR A 58 -14.75 -14.37 -2.21
C THR A 58 -13.85 -13.39 -1.47
N LEU A 59 -14.15 -13.08 -0.21
CA LEU A 59 -13.28 -12.23 0.62
C LEU A 59 -11.91 -12.86 0.87
N ALA A 60 -11.88 -14.16 1.19
CA ALA A 60 -10.63 -14.90 1.38
C ALA A 60 -9.81 -14.97 0.09
N ALA A 61 -10.46 -15.19 -1.06
CA ALA A 61 -9.82 -15.20 -2.36
C ALA A 61 -9.26 -13.82 -2.74
N ALA A 62 -10.03 -12.74 -2.54
CA ALA A 62 -9.59 -11.38 -2.80
C ALA A 62 -8.41 -10.98 -1.88
N GLY A 63 -8.48 -11.30 -0.59
CA GLY A 63 -7.41 -11.06 0.37
C GLY A 63 -6.15 -11.88 0.06
N GLY A 64 -6.32 -13.15 -0.30
CA GLY A 64 -5.23 -14.04 -0.72
C GLY A 64 -4.55 -13.54 -2.00
N LEU A 65 -5.33 -13.14 -3.00
CA LEU A 65 -4.79 -12.56 -4.24
C LEU A 65 -4.02 -11.28 -3.96
N LEU A 66 -4.57 -10.37 -3.14
CA LEU A 66 -3.89 -9.14 -2.73
C LEU A 66 -2.55 -9.45 -2.04
N ALA A 67 -2.53 -10.40 -1.11
CA ALA A 67 -1.32 -10.81 -0.41
C ALA A 67 -0.26 -11.36 -1.37
N ILE A 68 -0.68 -12.16 -2.36
CA ILE A 68 0.22 -12.67 -3.42
C ILE A 68 0.79 -11.52 -4.24
N LEU A 69 -0.04 -10.56 -4.67
CA LEU A 69 0.42 -9.41 -5.46
C LEU A 69 1.40 -8.52 -4.69
N ILE A 70 1.14 -8.26 -3.41
CA ILE A 70 2.07 -7.51 -2.55
C ILE A 70 3.36 -8.29 -2.36
N GLY A 71 3.28 -9.59 -2.07
CA GLY A 71 4.45 -10.46 -1.93
C GLY A 71 5.31 -10.48 -3.20
N LEU A 72 4.66 -10.57 -4.36
CA LEU A 72 5.36 -10.54 -5.65
C LEU A 72 5.99 -9.17 -5.93
N MET A 73 5.32 -8.07 -5.57
CA MET A 73 5.88 -6.72 -5.70
C MET A 73 7.13 -6.54 -4.81
N ILE A 74 7.09 -7.04 -3.58
CA ILE A 74 8.25 -7.01 -2.67
C ILE A 74 9.38 -7.88 -3.23
N ALA A 75 9.06 -9.08 -3.71
CA ALA A 75 10.04 -9.98 -4.31
C ALA A 75 10.67 -9.39 -5.58
N ASP A 76 9.87 -8.76 -6.44
CA ASP A 76 10.35 -8.03 -7.61
C ASP A 76 11.35 -6.94 -7.19
N ALA A 77 10.97 -6.08 -6.26
CA ALA A 77 11.85 -5.02 -5.76
C ALA A 77 13.13 -5.55 -5.10
N ALA A 78 13.06 -6.66 -4.38
CA ALA A 78 14.21 -7.26 -3.69
C ALA A 78 15.18 -7.98 -4.63
N THR A 79 14.67 -8.55 -5.73
CA THR A 79 15.46 -9.29 -6.72
C THR A 79 15.91 -8.42 -7.90
N ARG A 80 15.43 -7.18 -7.97
CA ARG A 80 15.75 -6.27 -9.07
C ARG A 80 17.22 -5.88 -9.05
N GLU A 81 17.94 -6.29 -10.09
CA GLU A 81 19.31 -5.85 -10.34
C GLU A 81 19.31 -4.34 -10.60
N PRO A 82 20.21 -3.55 -9.99
CA PRO A 82 20.33 -2.14 -10.31
C PRO A 82 20.60 -1.96 -11.81
N PRO A 83 19.90 -1.03 -12.48
CA PRO A 83 20.14 -0.77 -13.89
C PRO A 83 21.60 -0.34 -14.11
N PRO A 84 22.24 -0.77 -15.21
CA PRO A 84 23.62 -0.41 -15.47
C PRO A 84 23.77 1.12 -15.58
N LEU A 85 24.77 1.65 -14.87
CA LEU A 85 25.05 3.09 -14.81
C LEU A 85 25.34 3.70 -16.19
N VAL A 86 25.83 2.88 -17.10
CA VAL A 86 26.09 3.24 -18.50
C VAL A 86 25.20 2.36 -19.38
N PRO A 87 24.24 2.95 -20.11
CA PRO A 87 23.41 2.20 -21.05
C PRO A 87 24.29 1.49 -22.10
N PRO A 88 23.96 0.26 -22.51
CA PRO A 88 24.65 -0.42 -23.60
C PRO A 88 24.60 0.44 -24.86
N GLY A 89 25.77 0.74 -25.45
CA GLY A 89 25.88 1.60 -26.64
C GLY A 89 26.10 3.09 -26.35
N TYR A 90 26.15 3.52 -25.09
CA TYR A 90 26.63 4.86 -24.76
C TYR A 90 28.16 4.89 -24.79
N PRO A 91 28.80 5.85 -25.51
CA PRO A 91 30.24 6.04 -25.43
C PRO A 91 30.65 6.29 -23.98
N ALA A 92 31.80 5.75 -23.55
CA ALA A 92 32.32 6.05 -22.22
C ALA A 92 32.39 7.57 -22.03
N PRO A 93 31.97 8.11 -20.86
CA PRO A 93 32.10 9.54 -20.58
C PRO A 93 33.53 9.98 -20.82
N ASP A 94 33.72 11.06 -21.60
CA ASP A 94 35.02 11.65 -21.83
C ASP A 94 35.54 12.22 -20.50
N VAL A 95 36.36 11.42 -19.82
CA VAL A 95 36.89 11.70 -18.48
C VAL A 95 37.69 13.02 -18.47
N ALA A 96 38.14 13.49 -19.63
CA ALA A 96 38.85 14.76 -19.78
C ALA A 96 37.94 16.00 -19.66
N LYS A 97 36.61 15.85 -19.80
CA LYS A 97 35.64 16.95 -19.65
C LYS A 97 34.98 17.02 -18.28
N ILE A 98 35.30 16.10 -17.36
CA ILE A 98 34.73 16.10 -16.01
C ILE A 98 35.47 17.18 -15.20
N PRO A 99 34.80 18.28 -14.80
CA PRO A 99 35.45 19.33 -14.01
C PRO A 99 35.86 18.75 -12.66
N SER A 100 37.15 18.83 -12.32
CA SER A 100 37.65 18.47 -10.99
C SER A 100 37.15 19.52 -9.99
N ARG A 101 36.09 19.18 -9.26
CA ARG A 101 35.51 20.04 -8.23
C ARG A 101 35.97 19.61 -6.85
#